data_AF-X1R8Q8-F1
#
_entry.id   AF-X1R8Q8-F1
#
_cell.length_a   1.000
_cell.length_b   1.000
_cell.length_c   1.000
_cell.angle_alpha   90.00
_cell.angle_beta   90.00
_cell.angle_gamma   90.00
#
_symmetry.space_group_name_H-M   'P 1'
#
loop_
_entity.id
_entity.type
_entity.pdbx_description
1 polymer ?
#
loop_
_entity_poly.entity_id
_entity_poly.type
_entity_poly.pdbx_seq_one_letter_code
_entity_poly.pdbx_strand_id
1 'polypeptide(L)'
;MIIQPGTKLLGNLVAEFCLEKGLGKPPARVNLYSREEYIEETGDDKTAARYSPAKDQISVSPDIAAHINLVLHELAHHNQTSRDGAVKFDRKYDEY
;
A
#
# COMPACT_ATOMS: atom_id res chain seq x y z
N MET A 1 3.65 -2.94 17.64
CA MET A 1 2.57 -3.86 17.22
C MET A 1 1.89 -3.24 16.01
N ILE A 2 2.25 -3.66 14.79
CA ILE A 2 1.75 -3.04 13.57
C ILE A 2 0.68 -3.95 12.98
N ILE A 3 -0.58 -3.57 13.19
CA ILE A 3 -1.64 -3.93 12.25
C ILE A 3 -2.21 -2.61 11.75
N GLN A 4 -1.63 -2.10 10.67
CA GLN A 4 -2.24 -1.02 9.90
C GLN A 4 -3.14 -1.65 8.84
N PRO A 5 -4.39 -1.20 8.67
CA PRO A 5 -5.34 -1.72 7.67
C PRO A 5 -4.75 -1.87 6.25
N GLY A 6 -3.75 -1.05 5.89
CA GLY A 6 -3.05 -1.11 4.61
C GLY A 6 -2.28 -2.41 4.35
N THR A 7 -1.72 -3.07 5.37
CA THR A 7 -0.99 -4.33 5.17
C THR A 7 -1.91 -5.50 4.85
N LYS A 8 -3.14 -5.49 5.40
CA LYS A 8 -4.16 -6.50 5.09
C LYS A 8 -4.66 -6.39 3.65
N LEU A 9 -4.89 -5.16 3.16
CA LEU A 9 -5.27 -4.92 1.77
C LEU A 9 -4.16 -5.34 0.80
N LEU A 10 -2.90 -5.00 1.11
CA LEU A 10 -1.74 -5.43 0.33
C LEU A 10 -1.58 -6.95 0.30
N GLY A 11 -1.74 -7.62 1.45
CA GLY A 11 -1.72 -9.08 1.52
C GLY A 11 -2.79 -9.74 0.65
N ASN A 12 -4.01 -9.19 0.64
CA ASN A 12 -5.09 -9.70 -0.21
C ASN A 12 -4.78 -9.52 -1.71
N LEU A 13 -4.27 -8.35 -2.12
CA LEU A 13 -3.88 -8.10 -3.51
C LEU A 13 -2.78 -9.06 -3.99
N VAL A 14 -1.78 -9.32 -3.15
CA VAL A 14 -0.72 -10.29 -3.44
C VAL A 14 -1.30 -11.71 -3.59
N ALA A 15 -2.25 -12.09 -2.73
CA ALA A 15 -2.90 -13.40 -2.81
C ALA A 15 -3.73 -13.57 -4.10
N GLU A 16 -4.50 -12.56 -4.48
CA GLU A 16 -5.27 -12.56 -5.74
C GLU A 16 -4.35 -12.66 -6.96
N PHE A 17 -3.25 -11.90 -6.99
CA PHE A 17 -2.26 -11.99 -8.06
C PHE A 17 -1.63 -13.38 -8.19
N CYS A 18 -1.23 -14.00 -7.07
CA CYS A 18 -0.67 -15.35 -7.08
C CYS A 18 -1.65 -16.39 -7.63
N LEU A 19 -2.93 -16.27 -7.29
CA LEU A 19 -4.00 -17.11 -7.82
C LEU A 19 -4.16 -16.91 -9.33
N GLU A 20 -4.28 -15.66 -9.79
CA GLU A 20 -4.49 -15.32 -11.20
C GLU A 20 -3.33 -15.82 -12.08
N LYS A 21 -2.09 -15.71 -11.58
CA LYS A 21 -0.89 -16.12 -12.32
C LYS A 21 -0.48 -17.58 -12.11
N GLY A 22 -1.25 -18.35 -11.33
CA GLY A 22 -0.93 -19.75 -11.05
C GLY A 22 0.41 -19.94 -10.32
N LEU A 23 0.83 -18.96 -9.51
CA LEU A 23 2.11 -18.96 -8.79
C LEU A 23 2.09 -19.81 -7.50
N GLY A 24 0.97 -20.46 -7.22
CA GLY A 24 0.79 -21.27 -6.02
C GLY A 24 0.49 -20.42 -4.79
N LYS A 25 1.04 -20.84 -3.64
CA LYS A 25 0.77 -20.19 -2.35
C LYS A 25 1.40 -18.78 -2.32
N PRO A 26 0.66 -17.73 -1.93
CA PRO A 26 1.24 -16.41 -1.76
C PRO A 26 2.26 -16.38 -0.61
N PRO A 27 3.18 -15.38 -0.60
CA PRO A 27 4.14 -15.20 0.48
C PRO A 27 3.46 -15.19 1.85
N ALA A 28 4.07 -15.82 2.85
CA ALA A 28 3.51 -15.90 4.19
C ALA A 28 3.33 -14.53 4.87
N ARG A 29 4.13 -13.53 4.48
CA ARG A 29 4.13 -12.20 5.12
C ARG A 29 4.27 -11.07 4.12
N VAL A 30 3.55 -9.98 4.36
CA VAL A 30 3.74 -8.68 3.68
C VAL A 30 3.83 -7.63 4.78
N ASN A 31 5.03 -7.07 4.97
CA ASN A 31 5.33 -6.15 6.07
C ASN A 31 5.65 -4.76 5.52
N LEU A 32 4.98 -3.75 6.08
CA LEU A 32 5.28 -2.34 5.85
C LEU A 32 6.21 -1.86 6.97
N TYR A 33 7.32 -1.23 6.57
CA TYR A 33 8.35 -0.74 7.48
C TYR A 33 8.42 0.79 7.46
N SER A 34 9.01 1.38 8.50
CA SER A 34 9.61 2.72 8.37
C SER A 34 10.79 2.68 7.37
N ARG A 35 11.31 3.84 6.94
CA ARG A 35 12.41 3.84 5.96
C ARG A 35 13.67 3.21 6.54
N GLU A 36 14.00 3.54 7.79
CA GLU A 36 15.17 3.03 8.50
C GLU A 36 15.08 1.50 8.68
N GLU A 37 13.93 1.00 9.14
CA GLU A 37 13.71 -0.44 9.30
C GLU A 37 13.70 -1.18 7.96
N TYR A 38 13.22 -0.56 6.88
CA TYR A 38 13.25 -1.15 5.53
C TYR A 38 14.69 -1.33 5.05
N ILE A 39 15.54 -0.31 5.24
CA ILE A 39 16.96 -0.37 4.86
C ILE A 39 17.69 -1.41 5.71
N GLU A 40 17.40 -1.49 7.02
CA GLU A 40 17.97 -2.52 7.89
C GLU A 40 17.55 -3.94 7.48
N GLU A 41 16.26 -4.14 7.20
CA GLU A 41 15.69 -5.45 6.87
C GLU A 41 16.14 -5.95 5.48
N THR A 42 16.35 -5.03 4.53
CA THR A 42 16.57 -5.38 3.12
C THR A 42 17.97 -5.03 2.60
N GLY A 43 18.71 -4.16 3.28
CA GLY A 43 19.97 -3.58 2.79
C GLY A 43 19.79 -2.71 1.54
N ASP A 44 18.58 -2.19 1.29
CA ASP A 44 18.22 -1.45 0.08
C ASP A 44 17.42 -0.18 0.45
N ASP A 45 17.77 0.95 -0.14
CA ASP A 45 17.09 2.24 0.02
C ASP A 45 16.41 2.75 -1.26
N LYS A 46 16.61 2.06 -2.39
CA LYS A 46 16.18 2.49 -3.73
C LYS A 46 14.91 1.82 -4.20
N THR A 47 14.67 0.58 -3.77
CA THR A 47 13.49 -0.16 -4.19
C THR A 47 12.34 0.05 -3.23
N ALA A 48 11.14 0.11 -3.78
CA ALA A 48 9.93 0.40 -3.02
C ALA A 48 9.37 -0.86 -2.31
N ALA A 49 9.73 -2.06 -2.78
CA ALA A 49 9.46 -3.33 -2.13
C ALA A 49 10.49 -4.39 -2.55
N ARG A 50 10.68 -5.40 -1.70
CA ARG A 50 11.60 -6.53 -1.95
C ARG A 50 11.03 -7.84 -1.43
N TYR A 51 11.11 -8.89 -2.24
CA TYR A 51 10.79 -10.25 -1.83
C TYR A 51 12.03 -10.96 -1.30
N SER A 52 11.89 -11.63 -0.15
CA SER A 52 12.91 -12.48 0.46
C SER A 52 12.44 -13.93 0.46
N PRO A 53 13.01 -14.82 -0.39
CA PRO A 53 12.66 -16.24 -0.39
C PRO A 53 13.01 -16.92 0.94
N ALA A 54 14.11 -16.53 1.58
CA ALA A 54 14.57 -17.13 2.84
C ALA A 54 13.61 -16.85 4.01
N LYS A 55 12.90 -15.71 3.96
CA LYS A 55 11.92 -15.29 4.99
C LYS A 55 10.47 -15.52 4.54
N ASP A 56 10.25 -15.96 3.30
CA ASP A 56 8.94 -16.04 2.62
C ASP A 56 8.10 -14.78 2.84
N GLN A 57 8.72 -13.62 2.56
CA GLN A 57 8.20 -12.32 2.94
C GLN A 57 8.41 -11.28 1.84
N ILE A 58 7.42 -10.41 1.67
CA ILE A 58 7.58 -9.13 0.97
C ILE A 58 7.76 -8.02 2.01
N SER A 59 8.90 -7.33 1.95
CA SER A 59 9.14 -6.11 2.70
C SER A 59 8.77 -4.92 1.82
N VAL A 60 8.04 -3.95 2.38
CA VAL A 60 7.49 -2.79 1.67
C VAL A 60 8.00 -1.53 2.33
N SER A 61 8.55 -0.62 1.53
CA SER A 61 9.01 0.70 1.97
C SER A 61 7.80 1.61 2.28
N PRO A 62 7.97 2.65 3.12
CA PRO A 62 6.89 3.58 3.43
C PRO A 62 6.40 4.37 2.19
N ASP A 63 7.24 4.49 1.15
CA ASP A 63 6.90 5.21 -0.08
C ASP A 63 5.69 4.58 -0.78
N ILE A 64 5.58 3.25 -0.81
CA ILE A 64 4.42 2.57 -1.42
C ILE A 64 3.13 2.88 -0.65
N ALA A 65 3.19 2.93 0.69
CA ALA A 65 2.03 3.30 1.49
C ALA A 65 1.57 4.74 1.21
N ALA A 66 2.51 5.67 1.00
CA ALA A 66 2.19 7.03 0.60
C ALA A 66 1.45 7.06 -0.76
N HIS A 67 1.90 6.28 -1.75
CA HIS A 67 1.23 6.21 -3.05
C HIS A 67 -0.18 5.58 -2.97
N ILE A 68 -0.37 4.54 -2.15
CA ILE A 68 -1.70 3.95 -1.93
C ILE A 68 -2.65 4.97 -1.30
N ASN A 69 -2.17 5.77 -0.34
CA ASN A 69 -2.99 6.82 0.26
C ASN A 69 -3.44 7.87 -0.77
N LEU A 70 -2.59 8.22 -1.74
CA LEU A 70 -2.98 9.11 -2.85
C LEU A 70 -4.06 8.49 -3.74
N VAL A 71 -3.95 7.20 -4.06
CA VAL A 71 -5.01 6.51 -4.82
C VAL A 71 -6.32 6.47 -4.05
N LEU A 72 -6.27 6.18 -2.74
CA LEU A 72 -7.46 6.21 -1.89
C LEU A 72 -8.07 7.62 -1.78
N HIS A 73 -7.23 8.66 -1.79
CA HIS A 73 -7.67 10.05 -1.81
C HIS A 73 -8.47 10.38 -3.08
N GLU A 74 -7.96 10.01 -4.26
CA GLU A 74 -8.69 10.22 -5.53
C GLU A 74 -9.98 9.40 -5.62
N LEU A 75 -9.98 8.17 -5.09
CA LEU A 75 -11.20 7.36 -5.03
C LEU A 75 -12.25 7.97 -4.08
N ALA A 76 -11.82 8.58 -2.97
CA ALA A 76 -12.70 9.33 -2.09
C ALA A 76 -13.28 10.55 -2.79
N HIS A 77 -12.48 11.29 -3.57
CA HIS A 77 -12.95 12.39 -4.42
C HIS A 77 -14.02 11.94 -5.40
N HIS A 78 -13.77 10.84 -6.12
CA HIS A 78 -14.72 10.27 -7.07
C HIS A 78 -16.06 9.87 -6.39
N ASN A 79 -15.99 9.22 -5.23
CA ASN A 79 -17.19 8.80 -4.49
C ASN A 79 -17.96 9.98 -3.86
N GLN A 80 -17.28 11.07 -3.48
CA GLN A 80 -17.94 12.27 -2.94
C GLN A 80 -18.56 13.13 -4.05
N THR A 81 -17.85 13.35 -5.16
CA THR A 81 -18.39 14.07 -6.33
C THR A 81 -19.59 13.37 -6.94
N SER A 82 -19.61 12.03 -6.97
CA SER A 82 -20.75 11.24 -7.43
C SER A 82 -21.95 11.24 -6.47
N ARG A 83 -21.78 11.61 -5.18
CA ARG A 83 -22.85 11.66 -4.18
C ARG A 83 -23.36 13.06 -3.87
N ASP A 84 -22.48 14.06 -3.77
CA ASP A 84 -22.80 15.39 -3.22
C ASP A 84 -22.77 16.53 -4.27
N GLY A 85 -22.36 16.25 -5.51
CA GLY A 85 -22.23 17.25 -6.58
C GLY A 85 -21.04 18.20 -6.38
N ALA A 86 -20.39 18.58 -7.49
CA ALA A 86 -19.10 19.27 -7.55
C ALA A 86 -18.97 20.59 -6.76
N VAL A 87 -20.08 21.23 -6.37
CA VAL A 87 -20.09 22.62 -5.87
C VAL A 87 -19.61 22.76 -4.41
N LYS A 88 -19.60 21.68 -3.62
CA LYS A 88 -19.08 21.71 -2.22
C LYS A 88 -17.59 21.38 -2.10
N PHE A 89 -16.93 21.07 -3.21
CA PHE A 89 -15.55 20.60 -3.24
C PHE A 89 -14.52 21.72 -3.06
N ASP A 90 -14.62 22.80 -3.83
CA ASP A 90 -13.58 23.84 -3.90
C ASP A 90 -13.33 24.58 -2.58
N ARG A 91 -14.32 24.68 -1.68
CA ARG A 91 -14.22 25.57 -0.52
C ARG A 91 -13.54 25.00 0.72
N LYS A 92 -13.27 23.69 0.78
CA LYS A 92 -12.77 23.07 2.02
C LYS A 92 -11.25 22.89 2.05
N TYR A 93 -10.55 23.08 0.93
CA TYR A 93 -9.14 22.68 0.82
C TYR A 93 -8.21 23.66 0.07
N ASP A 94 -8.64 24.90 -0.18
CA ASP A 94 -7.73 26.01 -0.53
C ASP A 94 -6.77 26.41 0.64
N GLU A 95 -6.74 25.66 1.74
CA GLU A 95 -5.95 25.96 2.95
C GLU A 95 -4.75 25.02 3.21
N TYR A 96 -4.37 24.13 2.28
CA TYR A 96 -3.19 23.26 2.46
C TYR A 96 -2.26 23.19 1.24
#